data_AF-A0AAJ0U517-F1
#
_entry.id   AF-A0AAJ0U517-F1
#
_cell.length_a   1.000
_cell.length_b   1.000
_cell.length_c   1.000
_cell.angle_alpha   90.00
_cell.angle_beta   90.00
_cell.angle_gamma   90.00
#
_symmetry.space_group_name_H-M   'P 1'
#
loop_
_entity.id
_entity.type
_entity.pdbx_description
1 polymer ?
#
loop_
_entity_poly.entity_id
_entity_poly.type
_entity_poly.pdbx_seq_one_letter_code
_entity_poly.pdbx_strand_id
1 'polypeptide(L)'
;MLTKIGEARGVDVLVTTHNPAFLDAAGPEMVPFITVSHRDARTGHSRLTLLEDIAQLPKLLASGPVGTLSSAGRIEKALAFEE
;
A
#
# COMPACT_ATOMS: atom_id res chain seq x y z
N MET A 1 -2.07 20.28 -0.67
CA MET A 1 -3.27 21.12 -0.90
C MET A 1 -4.53 20.43 -0.38
N LEU A 2 -4.81 19.19 -0.78
CA LEU A 2 -5.97 18.43 -0.30
C LEU A 2 -5.98 18.22 1.22
N THR A 3 -4.84 17.83 1.81
CA THR A 3 -4.70 17.68 3.28
C THR A 3 -5.08 18.95 4.04
N LYS A 4 -4.55 20.11 3.64
CA LYS A 4 -4.87 21.41 4.25
C LYS A 4 -6.36 21.76 4.19
N ILE A 5 -7.03 21.43 3.07
CA ILE A 5 -8.48 21.67 2.92
C ILE A 5 -9.28 20.68 3.77
N GLY A 6 -8.86 19.42 3.82
CA GLY A 6 -9.45 18.39 4.67
C GLY A 6 -9.42 18.79 6.14
N GLU A 7 -8.24 19.18 6.64
CA GLU A 7 -8.06 19.70 8.01
C GLU A 7 -8.96 20.90 8.30
N ALA A 8 -9.00 21.89 7.41
CA ALA A 8 -9.83 23.08 7.58
C ALA A 8 -11.34 22.79 7.58
N ARG A 9 -11.77 21.66 7.02
CA ARG A 9 -13.18 21.27 6.91
C ARG A 9 -13.56 20.10 7.82
N GLY A 10 -12.62 19.52 8.58
CA GLY A 10 -12.84 18.32 9.38
C GLY A 10 -13.21 17.10 8.53
N VAL A 11 -12.58 16.94 7.36
CA VAL A 11 -12.85 15.85 6.41
C VAL A 11 -11.58 15.04 6.18
N ASP A 12 -11.68 13.73 6.39
CA ASP A 12 -10.61 12.78 6.06
C ASP A 12 -10.54 12.52 4.56
N VAL A 13 -9.32 12.38 4.04
CA VAL A 13 -9.07 12.17 2.61
C VAL A 13 -8.57 10.75 2.40
N LEU A 14 -9.41 9.91 1.78
CA LEU A 14 -9.01 8.59 1.29
C LEU A 14 -8.60 8.69 -0.19
N VAL A 15 -7.44 8.13 -0.52
CA VAL A 15 -6.92 8.08 -1.89
C VAL A 15 -6.73 6.62 -2.30
N THR A 16 -7.28 6.25 -3.45
CA THR A 16 -7.02 4.95 -4.08
C THR A 16 -6.18 5.14 -5.34
N THR A 17 -5.13 4.36 -5.51
CA THR A 17 -4.25 4.47 -6.68
C THR A 17 -3.60 3.13 -6.98
N HIS A 18 -3.34 2.88 -8.25
CA HIS A 18 -2.42 1.84 -8.72
C HIS A 18 -1.23 2.47 -9.45
N ASN A 19 -1.08 3.81 -9.43
CA ASN A 19 -0.02 4.52 -10.15
C ASN A 19 1.32 4.36 -9.39
N PRO A 20 2.30 3.65 -9.96
CA PRO A 20 3.59 3.43 -9.32
C PRO A 20 4.31 4.73 -8.99
N ALA A 21 4.26 5.73 -9.87
CA ALA A 21 4.94 6.99 -9.67
C ALA A 21 4.39 7.75 -8.45
N PHE A 22 3.08 7.64 -8.19
CA PHE A 22 2.48 8.24 -6.99
C PHE A 22 2.91 7.50 -5.73
N LEU A 23 2.93 6.16 -5.76
CA LEU A 23 3.37 5.34 -4.63
C LEU A 23 4.84 5.56 -4.29
N ASP A 24 5.71 5.72 -5.31
CA ASP A 24 7.13 6.06 -5.12
C ASP A 24 7.28 7.48 -4.54
N ALA A 25 6.47 8.43 -5.00
CA ALA A 25 6.48 9.82 -4.51
C ALA A 25 5.84 10.00 -3.13
N ALA A 26 4.97 9.09 -2.70
CA ALA A 26 4.32 9.14 -1.39
C ALA A 26 5.31 9.01 -0.21
N GLY A 27 6.49 8.44 -0.48
CA GLY A 27 7.58 8.39 0.49
C GLY A 27 7.40 7.34 1.61
N PRO A 28 8.47 7.05 2.38
CA PRO A 28 8.44 6.09 3.47
C PRO A 28 7.45 6.43 4.60
N GLU A 29 7.19 7.71 4.83
CA GLU A 29 6.27 8.21 5.85
C GLU A 29 4.82 7.79 5.64
N MET A 30 4.45 7.49 4.38
CA MET A 30 3.11 7.03 4.02
C MET A 30 2.94 5.52 4.20
N VAL A 31 4.03 4.75 4.33
CA VAL A 31 4.00 3.28 4.43
C VAL A 31 3.05 2.76 5.52
N PRO A 32 3.03 3.32 6.76
CA PRO A 32 2.07 2.93 7.80
C PRO A 32 0.60 3.13 7.44
N PHE A 33 0.31 3.96 6.44
CA PHE A 33 -1.05 4.35 6.08
C PHE A 33 -1.52 3.74 4.74
N ILE A 34 -0.64 3.07 4.01
CA ILE A 34 -0.98 2.43 2.74
C ILE A 34 -1.70 1.11 3.03
N THR A 35 -2.96 1.01 2.59
CA THR A 35 -3.70 -0.26 2.63
C THR A 35 -3.68 -0.92 1.25
N VAL A 36 -3.22 -2.16 1.20
CA VAL A 36 -3.15 -2.97 -0.02
C VAL A 36 -4.46 -3.75 -0.19
N SER A 37 -5.14 -3.52 -1.31
CA SER A 37 -6.27 -4.34 -1.72
C SER A 37 -5.78 -5.52 -2.56
N HIS A 38 -5.93 -6.73 -2.04
CA HIS A 38 -5.49 -7.97 -2.71
C HIS A 38 -6.57 -9.05 -2.65
N ARG A 39 -6.38 -10.15 -3.40
CA ARG A 39 -7.34 -11.25 -3.48
C ARG A 39 -6.82 -12.42 -2.64
N ASP A 40 -7.63 -12.87 -1.69
CA ASP A 40 -7.42 -14.10 -0.95
C ASP A 40 -7.50 -15.29 -1.92
N ALA A 41 -6.44 -16.09 -2.00
CA ALA A 41 -6.34 -17.18 -2.97
C ALA A 41 -7.25 -18.37 -2.62
N ARG A 42 -7.65 -18.51 -1.35
CA ARG A 42 -8.43 -19.65 -0.84
C ARG A 42 -9.93 -19.40 -0.98
N THR A 43 -10.37 -18.19 -0.61
CA THR A 43 -11.78 -17.81 -0.58
C THR A 43 -12.21 -17.02 -1.82
N GLY A 44 -11.26 -16.37 -2.51
CA GLY A 44 -11.54 -15.48 -3.62
C GLY A 44 -12.13 -14.13 -3.20
N HIS A 45 -12.13 -13.78 -1.92
CA HIS A 45 -12.56 -12.48 -1.44
C HIS A 45 -11.45 -11.42 -1.60
N SER A 46 -11.85 -10.16 -1.70
CA SER A 46 -10.88 -9.06 -1.58
C SER A 46 -10.57 -8.84 -0.10
N ARG A 47 -9.28 -8.74 0.22
CA ARG A 47 -8.77 -8.39 1.54
C ARG A 47 -8.07 -7.05 1.47
N LEU A 48 -8.20 -6.30 2.56
CA LEU A 48 -7.49 -5.06 2.80
C LEU A 48 -6.46 -5.34 3.90
N THR A 49 -5.18 -5.20 3.58
CA THR A 49 -4.09 -5.42 4.53
C THR A 49 -3.25 -4.15 4.59
N LEU A 50 -2.94 -3.67 5.79
CA LEU A 50 -2.05 -2.54 5.95
C LEU A 50 -0.65 -2.94 5.47
N LEU A 51 0.03 -2.07 4.73
CA LEU A 51 1.33 -2.39 4.16
C LEU A 51 2.35 -2.72 5.27
N GLU A 52 2.27 -2.04 6.42
CA GLU A 52 3.12 -2.29 7.58
C GLU A 52 2.90 -3.64 8.26
N ASP A 53 1.71 -4.25 8.07
CA ASP A 53 1.39 -5.56 8.64
C ASP A 53 2.04 -6.72 7.85
N ILE A 54 2.59 -6.45 6.66
CA ILE A 54 3.28 -7.47 5.87
C ILE A 54 4.59 -7.85 6.57
N ALA A 55 4.69 -9.11 7.01
CA ALA A 55 5.81 -9.57 7.84
C ALA A 55 7.18 -9.39 7.14
N GLN A 56 7.21 -9.56 5.83
CA GLN A 56 8.42 -9.40 5.01
C GLN A 56 8.63 -7.99 4.44
N LEU A 57 7.87 -6.99 4.89
CA LEU A 57 7.97 -5.61 4.43
C LEU A 57 9.41 -5.05 4.46
N PRO A 58 10.22 -5.21 5.53
CA PRO A 58 11.57 -4.66 5.55
C PRO A 58 12.44 -5.19 4.40
N LYS A 59 12.30 -6.47 4.08
CA LYS A 59 13.02 -7.11 2.97
C LYS A 59 12.53 -6.62 1.61
N LEU A 60 11.22 -6.37 1.48
CA LEU A 60 10.62 -5.81 0.28
C LEU A 60 11.14 -4.39 0.02
N LEU A 61 11.08 -3.50 1.02
CA LEU A 61 11.52 -2.11 0.92
C LEU A 61 13.03 -2.00 0.65
N ALA A 62 13.84 -2.94 1.13
CA ALA A 62 15.25 -3.04 0.78
C ALA A 62 15.49 -3.33 -0.72
N SER A 63 14.47 -3.83 -1.44
CA SER A 63 14.56 -4.20 -2.86
C SER A 63 14.04 -3.13 -3.83
N GLY A 64 13.50 -2.01 -3.33
CA GLY A 64 13.04 -0.89 -4.13
C GLY A 64 11.88 -0.10 -3.50
N PRO A 65 11.49 1.03 -4.11
CA PRO A 65 10.39 1.87 -3.64
C PRO A 65 9.01 1.21 -3.91
N VAL A 66 8.00 1.62 -3.16
CA VAL A 66 6.68 0.94 -3.09
C VAL A 66 6.00 0.80 -4.46
N GLY A 67 6.04 1.82 -5.30
CA GLY A 67 5.49 1.78 -6.65
C GLY A 67 6.22 0.77 -7.55
N THR A 68 7.54 0.71 -7.46
CA THR A 68 8.32 -0.33 -8.16
C THR A 68 7.93 -1.73 -7.69
N LEU A 69 7.74 -1.93 -6.38
CA LEU A 69 7.32 -3.22 -5.83
C LEU A 69 5.90 -3.60 -6.25
N SER A 70 4.97 -2.65 -6.26
CA SER A 70 3.59 -2.82 -6.71
C SER A 70 3.51 -3.16 -8.19
N SER A 71 4.19 -2.41 -9.05
CA SER A 71 4.20 -2.68 -10.51
C SER A 71 4.84 -4.03 -10.86
N ALA A 72 5.80 -4.50 -10.06
CA ALA A 72 6.41 -5.83 -10.21
C ALA A 72 5.59 -6.98 -9.60
N GLY A 73 4.45 -6.69 -8.98
CA GLY A 73 3.58 -7.68 -8.33
C GLY A 73 4.22 -8.34 -7.10
N ARG A 74 5.20 -7.68 -6.44
CA ARG A 74 5.96 -8.28 -5.32
C ARG A 74 5.21 -8.18 -4.00
N ILE A 75 4.35 -7.18 -3.85
CA ILE A 75 3.56 -6.95 -2.63
C ILE A 75 2.49 -8.04 -2.49
N GLU A 76 1.78 -8.34 -3.58
CA GLU A 76 0.74 -9.37 -3.66
C GLU A 76 1.34 -10.76 -3.46
N LYS A 77 2.52 -11.01 -4.03
CA LYS A 77 3.25 -12.26 -3.81
C LYS A 77 3.61 -12.45 -2.34
N ALA A 78 4.11 -11.41 -1.69
CA ALA A 78 4.43 -11.46 -0.27
C ALA A 78 3.22 -11.85 0.58
N LEU A 79 2.07 -11.20 0.33
CA LEU A 79 0.82 -11.50 1.02
C LEU A 79 0.33 -12.94 0.77
N ALA A 80 0.53 -13.48 -0.43
CA ALA A 80 0.13 -14.86 -0.74
C ALA A 80 0.97 -15.93 -0.01
N PHE A 81 2.18 -15.61 0.49
CA PHE A 81 3.01 -16.53 1.27
C PHE A 81 2.67 -16.53 2.78
N GLU A 82 1.84 -15.59 3.24
CA GLU A 82 1.48 -15.42 4.65
C GLU A 82 0.14 -16.12 5.01
N GLU A 83 -0.56 -16.75 4.05
CA GLU A 83 -1.89 -17.39 4.20
C GLU A 83 -1.91 -18.93 4.23
#